data_AF-A0A949SMW0-F1
#
_entry.id   AF-A0A949SMW0-F1
#
_cell.length_a   1.000
_cell.length_b   1.000
_cell.length_c   1.000
_cell.angle_alpha   90.00
_cell.angle_beta   90.00
_cell.angle_gamma   90.00
#
_symmetry.space_group_name_H-M   'P 1'
#
loop_
_entity.id
_entity.type
_entity.pdbx_description
1 polymer ?
#
loop_
_entity_poly.entity_id
_entity_poly.type
_entity_poly.pdbx_seq_one_letter_code
_entity_poly.pdbx_strand_id
1 'polypeptide(L)'
;MSKSKNQKPKARQATKTASKKTVSKAVKPVKKASKPAAAKKKTPTPKAVKAVSKPARKLPPKKVPAKKAAPVKKPVSKAGKAFTGTRTKKAVKSAPVQARKAAAKKPAPPPPAPAKKARVAPAAAKPVTPVKTAPPTSKAAAASVVKPAPVSLPAEPVLKSATLPVAVPSTPKPAKPAASTKTVLASTAGEPIAAPKPPVISSEKPQAVKSGALYYDSHMHTPLCKHAWGEPEEYCAQAVKAGLKGIIFTCHCPMPDGFWPSVRMSEGEFDLYVSLVQRAKAAYAGKLDVCLGIESEFFPGYEKYIEGLHQRVEFDYCLGGLHWQAKEYLGKFEQGTIEGFRRTYFEHLAVSAETGLYDCIAHPDLVKNYHPDSWCFAIIKNTVAGVLDRIARTGVAMELNTSGLNKSYSEMNPGNEMLRMMAERKIPVVIGSDAHRAQRVGEHFVTALNNLVEAGYDHVSYFKKRARIDLKISDVISSIKKAADANA
;
A
#
# COMPACT_ATOMS: atom_id res chain seq x y z
N MET A 1 -26.44 -55.42 37.94
CA MET A 1 -26.32 -56.81 37.45
C MET A 1 -27.64 -57.54 37.74
N SER A 2 -28.37 -58.00 36.72
CA SER A 2 -29.35 -59.09 36.79
C SER A 2 -30.32 -59.06 35.58
N LYS A 3 -30.40 -60.23 34.91
CA LYS A 3 -31.50 -60.75 34.07
C LYS A 3 -31.70 -60.13 32.67
N SER A 4 -32.11 -60.84 31.62
CA SER A 4 -32.29 -62.27 31.30
C SER A 4 -32.84 -62.36 29.86
N LYS A 5 -32.55 -63.47 29.16
CA LYS A 5 -33.33 -64.12 28.06
C LYS A 5 -33.38 -63.52 26.64
N ASN A 6 -32.67 -64.24 25.76
CA ASN A 6 -33.15 -65.11 24.66
C ASN A 6 -33.94 -64.57 23.43
N GLN A 7 -33.41 -65.02 22.27
CA GLN A 7 -34.04 -65.47 21.01
C GLN A 7 -34.44 -64.50 19.87
N LYS A 8 -33.86 -64.83 18.69
CA LYS A 8 -34.16 -64.42 17.29
C LYS A 8 -35.57 -64.87 16.84
N PRO A 9 -36.08 -64.32 15.71
CA PRO A 9 -36.17 -65.12 14.46
C PRO A 9 -35.93 -64.27 13.17
N LYS A 10 -35.21 -64.78 12.15
CA LYS A 10 -35.62 -65.49 10.90
C LYS A 10 -35.66 -64.61 9.64
N ALA A 11 -35.18 -65.21 8.55
CA ALA A 11 -35.01 -64.70 7.20
C ALA A 11 -36.28 -64.79 6.33
N ARG A 12 -36.29 -64.05 5.20
CA ARG A 12 -36.98 -64.47 3.96
C ARG A 12 -36.42 -63.75 2.71
N GLN A 13 -36.05 -64.55 1.71
CA GLN A 13 -35.86 -64.18 0.30
C GLN A 13 -37.17 -64.42 -0.48
N ALA A 14 -37.39 -63.67 -1.58
CA ALA A 14 -38.10 -64.06 -2.82
C ALA A 14 -38.04 -62.86 -3.81
N THR A 15 -37.24 -62.88 -4.88
CA THR A 15 -37.54 -63.31 -6.28
C THR A 15 -38.76 -62.65 -6.95
N LYS A 16 -38.56 -61.93 -8.08
CA LYS A 16 -39.14 -62.25 -9.42
C LYS A 16 -38.91 -61.17 -10.53
N THR A 17 -38.29 -61.62 -11.63
CA THR A 17 -38.61 -61.46 -13.09
C THR A 17 -38.88 -60.09 -13.73
N ALA A 18 -38.06 -59.71 -14.75
CA ALA A 18 -38.34 -59.66 -16.21
C ALA A 18 -39.09 -58.38 -16.66
N SER A 19 -38.90 -57.74 -17.83
CA SER A 19 -38.47 -58.20 -19.15
C SER A 19 -38.09 -57.02 -20.07
N LYS A 20 -37.38 -57.33 -21.16
CA LYS A 20 -36.96 -56.46 -22.28
C LYS A 20 -38.11 -55.80 -23.04
N LYS A 21 -37.85 -54.62 -23.65
CA LYS A 21 -38.26 -54.32 -25.04
C LYS A 21 -37.44 -53.20 -25.68
N THR A 22 -36.72 -53.57 -26.73
CA THR A 22 -36.14 -52.74 -27.80
C THR A 22 -37.21 -52.36 -28.83
N VAL A 23 -37.17 -51.15 -29.38
CA VAL A 23 -37.58 -50.87 -30.79
C VAL A 23 -36.71 -49.77 -31.38
N SER A 24 -36.16 -50.05 -32.55
CA SER A 24 -35.32 -49.23 -33.43
C SER A 24 -36.16 -48.55 -34.53
N LYS A 25 -35.70 -47.41 -35.06
CA LYS A 25 -35.75 -46.97 -36.49
C LYS A 25 -35.21 -45.51 -36.56
N ALA A 26 -34.06 -45.20 -37.16
CA ALA A 26 -33.64 -45.27 -38.57
C ALA A 26 -34.13 -44.11 -39.51
N VAL A 27 -33.26 -43.10 -39.65
CA VAL A 27 -32.65 -42.56 -40.90
C VAL A 27 -33.55 -41.83 -41.93
N LYS A 28 -33.29 -40.53 -42.20
CA LYS A 28 -32.55 -40.04 -43.39
C LYS A 28 -32.43 -38.49 -43.50
N PRO A 29 -31.38 -38.01 -44.20
CA PRO A 29 -30.93 -36.61 -44.23
C PRO A 29 -31.33 -35.88 -45.52
N VAL A 30 -31.32 -34.54 -45.55
CA VAL A 30 -31.44 -33.77 -46.81
C VAL A 30 -30.59 -32.48 -46.82
N LYS A 31 -29.52 -32.55 -47.63
CA LYS A 31 -28.99 -31.64 -48.66
C LYS A 31 -28.71 -30.14 -48.40
N LYS A 32 -27.43 -29.82 -48.60
CA LYS A 32 -26.81 -28.70 -49.36
C LYS A 32 -27.73 -27.90 -50.29
N ALA A 33 -27.60 -26.57 -50.19
CA ALA A 33 -27.42 -25.55 -51.25
C ALA A 33 -27.64 -24.18 -50.55
N SER A 34 -27.04 -23.03 -50.85
CA SER A 34 -26.12 -22.54 -51.87
C SER A 34 -25.82 -21.08 -51.46
N LYS A 35 -24.61 -20.58 -51.72
CA LYS A 35 -24.32 -19.13 -51.73
C LYS A 35 -25.31 -18.42 -52.67
N PRO A 36 -25.66 -17.16 -52.37
CA PRO A 36 -25.30 -16.15 -53.35
C PRO A 36 -24.79 -14.82 -52.76
N ALA A 37 -24.00 -14.18 -53.62
CA ALA A 37 -23.88 -12.74 -53.86
C ALA A 37 -23.33 -11.82 -52.77
N ALA A 38 -22.13 -11.32 -53.07
CA ALA A 38 -21.64 -10.04 -52.64
C ALA A 38 -22.62 -8.91 -53.01
N ALA A 39 -22.96 -8.08 -52.03
CA ALA A 39 -23.56 -6.77 -52.23
C ALA A 39 -22.65 -5.71 -51.61
N LYS A 40 -21.93 -4.99 -52.48
CA LYS A 40 -21.37 -3.67 -52.19
C LYS A 40 -22.49 -2.76 -51.68
N LYS A 41 -22.31 -2.11 -50.52
CA LYS A 41 -22.90 -0.79 -50.25
C LYS A 41 -22.23 -0.07 -49.07
N LYS A 42 -21.43 0.93 -49.46
CA LYS A 42 -21.32 2.30 -48.93
C LYS A 42 -20.90 2.51 -47.47
N THR A 43 -19.62 2.83 -47.34
CA THR A 43 -19.08 3.86 -46.45
C THR A 43 -20.02 5.07 -46.29
N PRO A 44 -20.23 5.58 -45.08
CA PRO A 44 -20.60 6.96 -44.87
C PRO A 44 -19.34 7.78 -44.58
N THR A 45 -18.90 8.57 -45.56
CA THR A 45 -18.07 9.75 -45.33
C THR A 45 -18.86 10.81 -44.54
N PRO A 46 -18.18 11.67 -43.77
CA PRO A 46 -18.79 12.50 -42.74
C PRO A 46 -19.57 13.67 -43.34
N LYS A 47 -20.76 13.95 -42.79
CA LYS A 47 -21.48 15.19 -43.07
C LYS A 47 -20.80 16.34 -42.34
N ALA A 48 -20.40 17.34 -43.12
CA ALA A 48 -19.91 18.63 -42.68
C ALA A 48 -20.89 19.30 -41.70
N VAL A 49 -20.39 19.65 -40.51
CA VAL A 49 -21.07 20.58 -39.61
C VAL A 49 -20.50 21.96 -39.90
N LYS A 50 -21.38 22.86 -40.36
CA LYS A 50 -21.10 24.27 -40.58
C LYS A 50 -20.61 24.91 -39.29
N ALA A 51 -19.52 25.67 -39.42
CA ALA A 51 -19.01 26.58 -38.41
C ALA A 51 -20.11 27.60 -38.03
N VAL A 52 -20.44 27.67 -36.74
CA VAL A 52 -21.13 28.81 -36.14
C VAL A 52 -20.20 29.36 -35.07
N SER A 53 -19.54 30.45 -35.43
CA SER A 53 -18.82 31.35 -34.54
C SER A 53 -19.79 31.97 -33.53
N LYS A 54 -19.49 31.84 -32.24
CA LYS A 54 -20.06 32.72 -31.20
C LYS A 54 -18.96 33.22 -30.26
N PRO A 55 -19.11 34.45 -29.73
CA PRO A 55 -17.99 35.35 -29.52
C PRO A 55 -17.41 35.28 -28.11
N ALA A 56 -16.16 35.72 -28.02
CA ALA A 56 -15.40 35.95 -26.80
C ALA A 56 -16.19 36.78 -25.77
N ARG A 57 -16.41 36.20 -24.58
CA ARG A 57 -16.95 36.92 -23.43
C ARG A 57 -15.81 37.59 -22.68
N LYS A 58 -15.70 38.91 -22.85
CA LYS A 58 -14.82 39.80 -22.08
C LYS A 58 -15.14 39.69 -20.58
N LEU A 59 -14.11 39.45 -19.78
CA LEU A 59 -14.10 39.61 -18.32
C LEU A 59 -14.19 41.11 -17.98
N PRO A 60 -15.10 41.55 -17.08
CA PRO A 60 -15.04 42.87 -16.49
C PRO A 60 -14.10 42.90 -15.27
N PRO A 61 -13.48 44.06 -14.96
CA PRO A 61 -12.42 44.18 -13.97
C PRO A 61 -12.96 44.19 -12.53
N LYS A 62 -12.32 43.45 -11.62
CA LYS A 62 -12.56 43.61 -10.17
C LYS A 62 -11.71 44.76 -9.63
N LYS A 63 -12.40 45.84 -9.26
CA LYS A 63 -11.87 46.95 -8.45
C LYS A 63 -11.67 46.51 -7.01
N VAL A 64 -10.55 46.94 -6.43
CA VAL A 64 -10.26 47.00 -4.99
C VAL A 64 -11.13 48.08 -4.34
N PRO A 65 -11.52 47.91 -3.08
CA PRO A 65 -11.16 48.95 -2.12
C PRO A 65 -10.61 48.37 -0.79
N ALA A 66 -9.52 48.97 -0.33
CA ALA A 66 -9.10 48.95 1.05
C ALA A 66 -9.91 49.98 1.86
N LYS A 67 -10.32 49.66 3.08
CA LYS A 67 -10.32 50.62 4.21
C LYS A 67 -10.47 49.90 5.56
N LYS A 68 -9.68 50.41 6.51
CA LYS A 68 -9.49 50.04 7.92
C LYS A 68 -10.72 50.35 8.77
N ALA A 69 -10.96 49.58 9.84
CA ALA A 69 -11.36 50.09 11.16
C ALA A 69 -11.19 49.00 12.24
N ALA A 70 -10.73 49.41 13.42
CA ALA A 70 -10.40 48.59 14.59
C ALA A 70 -11.57 48.59 15.61
N PRO A 71 -11.44 48.08 16.86
CA PRO A 71 -12.39 47.12 17.45
C PRO A 71 -13.35 47.73 18.47
N VAL A 72 -14.48 47.04 18.74
CA VAL A 72 -15.38 47.35 19.86
C VAL A 72 -15.56 46.13 20.77
N LYS A 73 -15.46 46.39 22.08
CA LYS A 73 -15.52 45.47 23.21
C LYS A 73 -16.96 45.28 23.73
N LYS A 74 -17.23 44.05 24.24
CA LYS A 74 -18.09 43.65 25.38
C LYS A 74 -19.62 43.81 25.24
N PRO A 75 -20.48 43.16 26.08
CA PRO A 75 -20.19 42.45 27.34
C PRO A 75 -20.82 41.05 27.53
N VAL A 76 -20.35 40.43 28.62
CA VAL A 76 -20.84 39.25 29.35
C VAL A 76 -22.13 39.57 30.10
N SER A 77 -23.06 38.62 30.21
CA SER A 77 -24.10 38.60 31.25
C SER A 77 -24.17 37.24 31.96
N LYS A 78 -24.23 37.30 33.29
CA LYS A 78 -24.52 36.20 34.24
C LYS A 78 -25.96 36.34 34.72
N ALA A 79 -26.65 35.20 34.88
CA ALA A 79 -27.64 34.83 35.93
C ALA A 79 -28.32 33.54 35.41
N GLY A 80 -28.42 32.42 36.12
CA GLY A 80 -28.64 32.20 37.53
C GLY A 80 -30.09 31.73 37.72
N LYS A 81 -30.32 30.44 37.94
CA LYS A 81 -31.49 29.92 38.67
C LYS A 81 -31.21 28.52 39.21
N ALA A 82 -31.42 28.41 40.52
CA ALA A 82 -31.32 27.22 41.34
C ALA A 82 -32.54 26.30 41.15
N PHE A 83 -32.35 25.00 41.40
CA PHE A 83 -33.43 24.09 41.78
C PHE A 83 -32.98 23.26 42.97
N THR A 84 -33.79 23.29 44.02
CA THR A 84 -33.69 22.55 45.27
C THR A 84 -34.29 21.16 45.12
N GLY A 85 -33.74 20.17 45.84
CA GLY A 85 -34.29 18.81 45.87
C GLY A 85 -33.47 17.88 46.76
N THR A 86 -33.77 17.89 48.05
CA THR A 86 -33.30 16.94 49.07
C THR A 86 -34.05 15.61 48.98
N ARG A 87 -33.36 14.46 49.00
CA ARG A 87 -33.57 13.38 50.00
C ARG A 87 -32.69 12.11 49.82
N THR A 88 -32.18 11.71 50.99
CA THR A 88 -31.93 10.34 51.51
C THR A 88 -30.81 9.44 50.97
N LYS A 89 -29.80 9.35 51.86
CA LYS A 89 -28.85 8.27 52.15
C LYS A 89 -29.41 6.85 52.00
N LYS A 90 -28.58 5.95 51.46
CA LYS A 90 -28.33 4.63 52.05
C LYS A 90 -26.87 4.24 51.81
N ALA A 91 -26.15 4.01 52.92
CA ALA A 91 -24.76 3.61 52.95
C ALA A 91 -24.65 2.08 52.91
N VAL A 92 -23.63 1.57 52.21
CA VAL A 92 -22.98 0.29 52.54
C VAL A 92 -21.47 0.51 52.49
N LYS A 93 -20.82 0.07 53.56
CA LYS A 93 -19.40 0.20 53.90
C LYS A 93 -18.56 -0.83 53.13
N SER A 94 -17.32 -0.47 52.79
CA SER A 94 -16.15 -1.35 52.92
C SER A 94 -14.83 -0.57 52.81
N ALA A 95 -14.18 -0.45 53.99
CA ALA A 95 -12.76 -0.48 54.38
C ALA A 95 -11.59 -0.02 53.44
N PRO A 96 -10.47 0.44 54.02
CA PRO A 96 -9.54 1.39 53.41
C PRO A 96 -8.30 0.74 52.79
N VAL A 97 -7.78 1.31 51.71
CA VAL A 97 -6.42 1.05 51.22
C VAL A 97 -5.63 2.36 51.19
N GLN A 98 -4.43 2.26 51.73
CA GLN A 98 -3.50 3.32 52.10
C GLN A 98 -3.15 4.26 50.93
N ALA A 99 -3.25 5.56 51.19
CA ALA A 99 -2.75 6.61 50.32
C ALA A 99 -1.20 6.64 50.35
N ARG A 100 -0.58 6.29 49.22
CA ARG A 100 0.83 6.64 48.97
C ARG A 100 0.93 8.13 48.69
N LYS A 101 1.63 8.86 49.54
CA LYS A 101 2.04 10.26 49.32
C LYS A 101 2.91 10.33 48.07
N ALA A 102 2.45 11.02 47.03
CA ALA A 102 3.30 11.45 45.92
C ALA A 102 4.05 12.72 46.36
N ALA A 103 5.38 12.62 46.48
CA ALA A 103 6.24 13.77 46.67
C ALA A 103 6.31 14.59 45.37
N ALA A 104 6.00 15.88 45.46
CA ALA A 104 6.14 16.84 44.38
C ALA A 104 7.64 17.02 44.04
N LYS A 105 8.04 16.65 42.82
CA LYS A 105 9.32 17.08 42.23
C LYS A 105 9.21 18.55 41.83
N LYS A 106 10.07 19.40 42.40
CA LYS A 106 10.30 20.79 41.97
C LYS A 106 10.68 20.85 40.49
N PRO A 107 10.25 21.88 39.74
CA PRO A 107 10.72 22.10 38.37
C PRO A 107 12.22 22.45 38.36
N ALA A 108 12.93 21.92 37.35
CA ALA A 108 14.35 22.20 37.11
C ALA A 108 14.57 23.67 36.72
N PRO A 109 15.71 24.29 37.10
CA PRO A 109 16.03 25.65 36.71
C PRO A 109 16.34 25.73 35.20
N PRO A 110 16.10 26.90 34.56
CA PRO A 110 16.41 27.09 33.14
C PRO A 110 17.93 27.05 32.89
N PRO A 111 18.37 26.67 31.67
CA PRO A 111 19.78 26.60 31.32
C PRO A 111 20.43 28.01 31.33
N PRO A 112 21.74 28.12 31.63
CA PRO A 112 22.43 29.40 31.65
C PRO A 112 22.54 30.00 30.25
N ALA A 113 22.39 31.33 30.17
CA ALA A 113 22.56 32.11 28.95
C ALA A 113 23.97 31.95 28.36
N PRO A 114 24.14 31.94 27.02
CA PRO A 114 25.45 31.80 26.40
C PRO A 114 26.33 33.02 26.69
N ALA A 115 27.58 32.76 27.08
CA ALA A 115 28.60 33.77 27.30
C ALA A 115 28.89 34.58 26.03
N LYS A 116 28.99 35.90 26.19
CA LYS A 116 29.42 36.86 25.16
C LYS A 116 30.83 36.48 24.68
N LYS A 117 30.96 36.02 23.43
CA LYS A 117 32.25 36.03 22.71
C LYS A 117 32.43 37.37 22.01
N ALA A 118 33.63 37.90 22.16
CA ALA A 118 34.07 39.18 21.63
C ALA A 118 33.95 39.25 20.10
N ARG A 119 33.58 40.45 19.66
CA ARG A 119 33.42 40.89 18.27
C ARG A 119 34.80 41.07 17.63
N VAL A 120 35.10 40.31 16.57
CA VAL A 120 36.19 40.62 15.63
C VAL A 120 35.56 41.19 14.36
N ALA A 121 36.05 42.34 13.94
CA ALA A 121 35.53 43.13 12.83
C ALA A 121 35.77 42.47 11.45
N PRO A 122 34.89 42.70 10.46
CA PRO A 122 35.11 42.22 9.09
C PRO A 122 36.07 43.12 8.31
N ALA A 123 37.04 42.50 7.63
CA ALA A 123 37.91 43.18 6.68
C ALA A 123 37.17 43.47 5.36
N ALA A 124 37.41 44.66 4.83
CA ALA A 124 36.71 45.26 3.70
C ALA A 124 36.99 44.57 2.36
N ALA A 125 35.93 44.49 1.54
CA ALA A 125 35.95 44.10 0.15
C ALA A 125 36.68 45.15 -0.73
N LYS A 126 37.41 44.68 -1.75
CA LYS A 126 37.86 45.47 -2.90
C LYS A 126 36.99 45.14 -4.14
N PRO A 127 36.73 46.11 -5.03
CA PRO A 127 35.66 46.02 -6.02
C PRO A 127 36.05 45.23 -7.28
N VAL A 128 35.09 44.44 -7.78
CA VAL A 128 35.13 43.76 -9.08
C VAL A 128 34.43 44.67 -10.11
N THR A 129 35.10 44.91 -11.23
CA THR A 129 34.62 45.69 -12.37
C THR A 129 33.60 44.91 -13.22
N PRO A 130 32.67 45.58 -13.92
CA PRO A 130 31.55 44.92 -14.60
C PRO A 130 31.90 44.44 -16.02
N VAL A 131 31.45 43.23 -16.35
CA VAL A 131 31.46 42.63 -17.70
C VAL A 131 30.27 43.17 -18.51
N LYS A 132 30.53 43.66 -19.72
CA LYS A 132 29.54 44.01 -20.75
C LYS A 132 29.17 42.79 -21.61
N THR A 133 27.89 42.66 -21.94
CA THR A 133 27.29 41.76 -22.94
C THR A 133 27.43 42.35 -24.36
N ALA A 134 27.74 41.58 -25.42
CA ALA A 134 26.85 40.91 -26.41
C ALA A 134 27.61 40.85 -27.78
N PRO A 135 27.11 40.30 -28.92
CA PRO A 135 26.45 39.01 -29.27
C PRO A 135 27.23 38.28 -30.43
N PRO A 136 26.70 37.22 -31.11
CA PRO A 136 27.51 36.18 -31.78
C PRO A 136 27.78 36.43 -33.27
N THR A 137 28.85 35.82 -33.80
CA THR A 137 29.07 35.68 -35.25
C THR A 137 29.60 34.29 -35.63
N SER A 138 29.07 33.84 -36.76
CA SER A 138 29.28 32.59 -37.49
C SER A 138 30.71 32.38 -38.01
N LYS A 139 31.18 31.12 -38.10
CA LYS A 139 31.45 30.38 -39.36
C LYS A 139 32.22 29.09 -39.10
N ALA A 140 31.90 28.10 -39.93
CA ALA A 140 32.54 26.79 -40.04
C ALA A 140 33.99 26.85 -40.55
N ALA A 141 34.81 25.89 -40.12
CA ALA A 141 35.90 25.30 -40.91
C ALA A 141 36.36 23.96 -40.29
N ALA A 142 36.78 23.05 -41.16
CA ALA A 142 37.04 21.64 -40.92
C ALA A 142 38.52 21.31 -40.61
N ALA A 143 38.73 20.03 -40.24
CA ALA A 143 40.00 19.28 -40.11
C ALA A 143 40.91 19.68 -38.91
N SER A 144 41.61 18.80 -38.21
CA SER A 144 42.19 17.52 -38.62
C SER A 144 42.42 16.59 -37.41
N VAL A 145 42.58 15.31 -37.73
CA VAL A 145 42.83 14.15 -36.87
C VAL A 145 44.24 14.19 -36.27
N VAL A 146 44.37 13.93 -34.96
CA VAL A 146 45.63 13.44 -34.36
C VAL A 146 45.30 12.32 -33.36
N LYS A 147 45.99 11.19 -33.56
CA LYS A 147 45.91 9.91 -32.85
C LYS A 147 46.85 9.93 -31.63
N PRO A 148 46.48 9.43 -30.44
CA PRO A 148 47.47 9.11 -29.41
C PRO A 148 47.88 7.62 -29.45
N ALA A 149 49.18 7.39 -29.32
CA ALA A 149 49.85 6.08 -29.22
C ALA A 149 49.79 5.52 -27.78
N PRO A 150 49.91 4.19 -27.59
CA PRO A 150 49.69 3.53 -26.30
C PRO A 150 50.94 3.52 -25.41
N VAL A 151 50.73 3.63 -24.09
CA VAL A 151 51.78 3.53 -23.06
C VAL A 151 51.73 2.14 -22.41
N SER A 152 52.86 1.45 -22.42
CA SER A 152 53.09 0.12 -21.83
C SER A 152 53.20 0.14 -20.29
N LEU A 153 52.71 -0.93 -19.67
CA LEU A 153 52.88 -1.29 -18.26
C LEU A 153 54.23 -2.02 -18.03
N PRO A 154 54.92 -1.84 -16.88
CA PRO A 154 56.04 -2.69 -16.50
C PRO A 154 55.61 -3.89 -15.62
N ALA A 155 56.43 -4.94 -15.71
CA ALA A 155 56.26 -6.29 -15.19
C ALA A 155 56.63 -6.47 -13.70
N GLU A 156 56.08 -7.54 -13.10
CA GLU A 156 56.38 -8.05 -11.75
C GLU A 156 57.76 -8.76 -11.64
N PRO A 157 58.37 -8.83 -10.44
CA PRO A 157 59.58 -9.60 -10.23
C PRO A 157 59.34 -11.02 -9.69
N VAL A 158 60.17 -11.93 -10.18
CA VAL A 158 60.33 -13.35 -9.84
C VAL A 158 61.07 -13.53 -8.50
N LEU A 159 60.62 -14.46 -7.65
CA LEU A 159 61.37 -14.96 -6.49
C LEU A 159 61.69 -16.47 -6.63
N LYS A 160 62.95 -16.80 -6.31
CA LYS A 160 63.59 -18.12 -6.45
C LYS A 160 63.37 -19.01 -5.21
N SER A 161 63.46 -20.31 -5.47
CA SER A 161 63.38 -21.47 -4.57
C SER A 161 64.57 -21.69 -3.62
N ALA A 162 64.31 -22.33 -2.47
CA ALA A 162 65.26 -23.21 -1.76
C ALA A 162 64.50 -24.27 -0.94
N THR A 163 65.07 -25.48 -0.78
CA THR A 163 64.40 -26.66 -0.19
C THR A 163 65.30 -27.43 0.81
N LEU A 164 64.66 -27.96 1.88
CA LEU A 164 64.96 -29.14 2.75
C LEU A 164 66.04 -29.07 3.88
N PRO A 165 66.08 -29.99 4.91
CA PRO A 165 65.20 -31.14 5.29
C PRO A 165 64.86 -31.42 6.81
N VAL A 166 63.75 -32.19 7.05
CA VAL A 166 63.51 -33.44 7.90
C VAL A 166 63.36 -33.49 9.48
N ALA A 167 62.21 -34.09 9.91
CA ALA A 167 61.76 -34.98 11.07
C ALA A 167 61.89 -34.60 12.60
N VAL A 168 60.85 -34.47 13.48
CA VAL A 168 59.82 -35.36 14.19
C VAL A 168 60.32 -35.97 15.56
N PRO A 169 59.57 -36.26 16.70
CA PRO A 169 58.13 -36.12 17.14
C PRO A 169 57.83 -35.60 18.61
N SER A 170 56.50 -35.54 18.93
CA SER A 170 55.77 -35.64 20.25
C SER A 170 55.34 -34.31 20.95
N THR A 171 54.04 -34.01 21.18
CA THR A 171 53.07 -34.58 22.16
C THR A 171 51.60 -34.13 21.83
N PRO A 172 50.53 -34.67 22.46
CA PRO A 172 49.17 -34.66 21.89
C PRO A 172 48.11 -33.69 22.50
N LYS A 173 47.09 -33.39 21.65
CA LYS A 173 45.66 -32.97 21.92
C LYS A 173 45.44 -31.43 22.13
N PRO A 174 44.32 -30.79 21.66
CA PRO A 174 42.97 -31.31 21.40
C PRO A 174 42.31 -31.02 20.04
N ALA A 175 41.12 -31.61 19.90
CA ALA A 175 40.36 -31.85 18.67
C ALA A 175 39.85 -30.61 17.93
N LYS A 176 39.80 -30.74 16.59
CA LYS A 176 39.23 -29.83 15.59
C LYS A 176 37.75 -29.50 15.85
N PRO A 177 37.31 -28.23 15.63
CA PRO A 177 36.00 -27.94 15.08
C PRO A 177 36.01 -28.17 13.56
N ALA A 178 34.90 -28.69 13.04
CA ALA A 178 34.69 -28.97 11.62
C ALA A 178 34.76 -27.70 10.75
N ALA A 179 35.21 -27.90 9.51
CA ALA A 179 35.35 -26.88 8.50
C ALA A 179 34.00 -26.23 8.16
N SER A 180 33.91 -24.92 8.40
CA SER A 180 32.91 -24.05 7.78
C SER A 180 33.40 -23.73 6.37
N THR A 181 32.85 -24.41 5.38
CA THR A 181 32.93 -23.96 3.99
C THR A 181 32.16 -22.65 3.87
N LYS A 182 32.90 -21.55 3.69
CA LYS A 182 32.35 -20.28 3.19
C LYS A 182 31.80 -20.52 1.78
N THR A 183 30.50 -20.80 1.68
CA THR A 183 29.79 -20.66 0.42
C THR A 183 29.59 -19.17 0.19
N VAL A 184 30.45 -18.58 -0.63
CA VAL A 184 30.20 -17.27 -1.24
C VAL A 184 29.03 -17.48 -2.19
N LEU A 185 27.84 -17.03 -1.78
CA LEU A 185 26.68 -16.91 -2.68
C LEU A 185 27.02 -15.84 -3.71
N ALA A 186 27.45 -16.31 -4.89
CA ALA A 186 27.54 -15.49 -6.07
C ALA A 186 26.13 -14.95 -6.39
N SER A 187 26.02 -13.64 -6.49
CA SER A 187 24.87 -12.96 -7.08
C SER A 187 24.75 -13.41 -8.54
N THR A 188 23.90 -14.39 -8.78
CA THR A 188 23.42 -14.67 -10.13
C THR A 188 22.40 -13.61 -10.46
N ALA A 189 22.72 -12.73 -11.41
CA ALA A 189 21.73 -11.92 -12.10
C ALA A 189 20.60 -12.85 -12.54
N GLY A 190 19.44 -12.74 -11.89
CA GLY A 190 18.28 -13.58 -12.16
C GLY A 190 17.87 -13.43 -13.62
N GLU A 191 17.35 -14.52 -14.20
CA GLU A 191 16.67 -14.47 -15.50
C GLU A 191 15.69 -13.29 -15.53
N PRO A 192 15.51 -12.62 -16.68
CA PRO A 192 14.56 -11.54 -16.80
C PRO A 192 13.17 -12.04 -16.37
N ILE A 193 12.66 -11.47 -15.28
CA ILE A 193 11.30 -11.72 -14.79
C ILE A 193 10.37 -11.45 -15.98
N ALA A 194 9.60 -12.47 -16.38
CA ALA A 194 8.63 -12.32 -17.45
C ALA A 194 7.75 -11.10 -17.16
N ALA A 195 7.46 -10.29 -18.18
CA ALA A 195 6.67 -9.08 -18.00
C ALA A 195 5.40 -9.41 -17.20
N PRO A 196 5.10 -8.63 -16.14
CA PRO A 196 4.04 -8.97 -15.21
C PRO A 196 2.72 -9.12 -15.97
N LYS A 197 1.97 -10.17 -15.66
CA LYS A 197 0.63 -10.31 -16.26
C LYS A 197 -0.19 -9.10 -15.79
N PRO A 198 -0.81 -8.36 -16.73
CA PRO A 198 -1.63 -7.22 -16.34
C PRO A 198 -2.75 -7.71 -15.40
N PRO A 199 -3.13 -6.92 -14.38
CA PRO A 199 -4.19 -7.29 -13.47
C PRO A 199 -5.47 -7.62 -14.23
N VAL A 200 -6.16 -8.67 -13.78
CA VAL A 200 -7.43 -9.08 -14.39
C VAL A 200 -8.48 -8.03 -14.04
N ILE A 201 -9.09 -7.41 -15.06
CA ILE A 201 -10.23 -6.52 -14.85
C ILE A 201 -11.49 -7.38 -14.79
N SER A 202 -12.26 -7.25 -13.71
CA SER A 202 -13.50 -7.98 -13.54
C SER A 202 -14.58 -7.47 -14.50
N SER A 203 -15.32 -8.38 -15.13
CA SER A 203 -16.55 -8.06 -15.86
C SER A 203 -17.77 -7.99 -14.93
N GLU A 204 -17.61 -8.31 -13.64
CA GLU A 204 -18.69 -8.32 -12.67
C GLU A 204 -19.18 -6.89 -12.42
N LYS A 205 -20.49 -6.68 -12.57
CA LYS A 205 -21.09 -5.41 -12.17
C LYS A 205 -21.16 -5.34 -10.65
N PRO A 206 -20.66 -4.25 -10.03
CA PRO A 206 -20.80 -4.04 -8.60
C PRO A 206 -22.27 -4.12 -8.18
N GLN A 207 -22.56 -4.99 -7.21
CA GLN A 207 -23.90 -5.11 -6.64
C GLN A 207 -23.95 -4.41 -5.29
N ALA A 208 -24.83 -3.43 -5.15
CA ALA A 208 -25.07 -2.77 -3.87
C ALA A 208 -25.55 -3.76 -2.80
N VAL A 209 -25.19 -3.53 -1.53
CA VAL A 209 -25.86 -4.21 -0.39
C VAL A 209 -27.30 -3.68 -0.24
N LYS A 210 -28.10 -4.33 0.62
CA LYS A 210 -29.44 -3.83 1.03
C LYS A 210 -29.41 -2.37 1.54
N SER A 211 -28.29 -1.92 2.12
CA SER A 211 -28.08 -0.52 2.53
C SER A 211 -27.69 0.43 1.40
N GLY A 212 -27.50 -0.07 0.17
CA GLY A 212 -27.05 0.73 -0.97
C GLY A 212 -25.54 0.96 -1.07
N ALA A 213 -24.74 0.55 -0.07
CA ALA A 213 -23.29 0.74 -0.06
C ALA A 213 -22.59 -0.02 -1.20
N LEU A 214 -21.56 0.62 -1.78
CA LEU A 214 -20.80 0.09 -2.92
C LEU A 214 -19.33 -0.16 -2.63
N TYR A 215 -18.78 0.42 -1.56
CA TYR A 215 -17.33 0.57 -1.41
C TYR A 215 -16.74 -0.25 -0.26
N TYR A 216 -15.45 -0.57 -0.39
CA TYR A 216 -14.69 -1.41 0.54
C TYR A 216 -13.60 -0.59 1.23
N ASP A 217 -13.34 -0.89 2.49
CA ASP A 217 -12.04 -0.57 3.08
C ASP A 217 -11.08 -1.72 2.78
N SER A 218 -10.01 -1.42 2.04
CA SER A 218 -9.12 -2.43 1.46
C SER A 218 -7.78 -2.56 2.18
N HIS A 219 -7.58 -1.89 3.32
CA HIS A 219 -6.33 -2.01 4.09
C HIS A 219 -6.60 -1.98 5.60
N MET A 220 -6.44 -3.13 6.25
CA MET A 220 -6.53 -3.24 7.71
C MET A 220 -5.82 -4.47 8.25
N HIS A 221 -5.55 -4.44 9.55
CA HIS A 221 -4.72 -5.40 10.24
C HIS A 221 -5.50 -6.25 11.23
N THR A 222 -4.82 -7.28 11.74
CA THR A 222 -5.31 -8.14 12.82
C THR A 222 -4.28 -8.15 13.95
N PRO A 223 -4.63 -8.56 15.18
CA PRO A 223 -3.69 -8.66 16.30
C PRO A 223 -2.44 -9.51 16.01
N LEU A 224 -2.48 -10.37 14.97
CA LEU A 224 -1.34 -11.17 14.58
C LEU A 224 -0.14 -10.34 14.06
N CYS A 225 -0.33 -9.08 13.63
CA CYS A 225 0.80 -8.19 13.36
C CYS A 225 1.48 -7.63 14.61
N LYS A 226 0.99 -7.96 15.81
CA LYS A 226 1.57 -7.56 17.11
C LYS A 226 1.48 -6.06 17.44
N HIS A 227 0.88 -5.25 16.57
CA HIS A 227 0.67 -3.82 16.80
C HIS A 227 -0.71 -3.33 16.32
N ALA A 228 -1.64 -4.25 16.10
CA ALA A 228 -3.06 -3.97 15.96
C ALA A 228 -3.84 -4.55 17.13
N TRP A 229 -5.02 -3.99 17.39
CA TRP A 229 -5.90 -4.38 18.49
C TRP A 229 -7.33 -4.62 18.00
N GLY A 230 -8.05 -5.47 18.73
CA GLY A 230 -9.44 -5.86 18.45
C GLY A 230 -9.55 -7.09 17.56
N GLU A 231 -10.63 -7.84 17.76
CA GLU A 231 -10.97 -9.01 16.94
C GLU A 231 -11.51 -8.60 15.57
N PRO A 232 -11.31 -9.40 14.51
CA PRO A 232 -11.86 -9.12 13.18
C PRO A 232 -13.37 -8.79 13.16
N GLU A 233 -14.17 -9.40 14.03
CA GLU A 233 -15.60 -9.10 14.17
C GLU A 233 -15.87 -7.66 14.65
N GLU A 234 -14.98 -7.07 15.44
CA GLU A 234 -15.09 -5.67 15.86
C GLU A 234 -14.85 -4.71 14.69
N TYR A 235 -13.90 -5.05 13.80
CA TYR A 235 -13.68 -4.32 12.55
C TYR A 235 -14.90 -4.43 11.64
N CYS A 236 -15.49 -5.63 11.53
CA CYS A 236 -16.72 -5.84 10.79
C CYS A 236 -17.89 -5.01 11.36
N ALA A 237 -18.03 -4.94 12.69
CA ALA A 237 -19.06 -4.12 13.33
C ALA A 237 -18.89 -2.64 12.97
N GLN A 238 -17.65 -2.13 13.03
CA GLN A 238 -17.36 -0.76 12.65
C GLN A 238 -17.60 -0.51 11.15
N ALA A 239 -17.25 -1.46 10.26
CA ALA A 239 -17.49 -1.35 8.83
C ALA A 239 -18.98 -1.21 8.49
N VAL A 240 -19.83 -2.02 9.15
CA VAL A 240 -21.30 -1.92 9.02
C VAL A 240 -21.77 -0.54 9.47
N LYS A 241 -21.28 -0.05 10.61
CA LYS A 241 -21.61 1.29 11.12
C LYS A 241 -21.16 2.40 10.16
N ALA A 242 -19.97 2.27 9.59
CA ALA A 242 -19.42 3.19 8.59
C ALA A 242 -20.15 3.13 7.23
N GLY A 243 -21.11 2.23 7.06
CA GLY A 243 -21.88 2.11 5.84
C GLY A 243 -21.10 1.54 4.67
N LEU A 244 -20.12 0.68 4.94
CA LEU A 244 -19.32 0.02 3.91
C LEU A 244 -20.04 -1.20 3.32
N LYS A 245 -19.73 -1.52 2.06
CA LYS A 245 -20.17 -2.77 1.39
C LYS A 245 -19.42 -3.98 1.94
N GLY A 246 -18.13 -3.79 2.21
CA GLY A 246 -17.25 -4.85 2.66
C GLY A 246 -15.92 -4.33 3.17
N ILE A 247 -15.10 -5.26 3.63
CA ILE A 247 -13.74 -5.03 4.10
C ILE A 247 -12.81 -6.11 3.60
N ILE A 248 -11.55 -5.75 3.40
CA ILE A 248 -10.49 -6.69 3.03
C ILE A 248 -9.42 -6.63 4.12
N PHE A 249 -9.26 -7.72 4.87
CA PHE A 249 -8.15 -7.82 5.82
C PHE A 249 -6.85 -8.00 5.04
N THR A 250 -5.84 -7.19 5.33
CA THR A 250 -4.52 -7.21 4.69
C THR A 250 -3.44 -7.14 5.77
N CYS A 251 -3.44 -8.11 6.68
CA CYS A 251 -2.47 -8.09 7.77
C CYS A 251 -1.04 -8.31 7.23
N HIS A 252 -0.02 -7.80 7.93
CA HIS A 252 1.38 -8.00 7.55
C HIS A 252 1.73 -9.49 7.38
N CYS A 253 2.23 -9.84 6.20
CA CYS A 253 2.60 -11.20 5.85
C CYS A 253 3.74 -11.75 6.72
N PRO A 254 3.79 -13.09 6.92
CA PRO A 254 4.99 -13.70 7.49
C PRO A 254 6.17 -13.54 6.53
N MET A 255 7.36 -13.43 7.09
CA MET A 255 8.64 -13.42 6.36
C MET A 255 9.58 -14.42 7.03
N PRO A 256 10.48 -15.09 6.28
CA PRO A 256 11.32 -16.15 6.83
C PRO A 256 12.49 -15.56 7.62
N ASP A 257 13.28 -16.42 8.26
CA ASP A 257 14.55 -16.08 8.92
C ASP A 257 14.46 -15.01 10.01
N GLY A 258 13.27 -14.86 10.62
CA GLY A 258 13.04 -13.88 11.67
C GLY A 258 13.08 -12.43 11.18
N PHE A 259 12.74 -12.18 9.91
CA PHE A 259 12.63 -10.84 9.35
C PHE A 259 11.56 -10.02 10.07
N TRP A 260 11.98 -8.95 10.73
CA TRP A 260 11.14 -7.98 11.48
C TRP A 260 9.95 -8.60 12.24
N PRO A 261 10.19 -9.49 13.21
CA PRO A 261 9.17 -10.37 13.79
C PRO A 261 8.23 -9.64 14.76
N SER A 262 8.59 -8.43 15.19
CA SER A 262 7.81 -7.62 16.14
C SER A 262 6.60 -6.91 15.51
N VAL A 263 6.42 -6.99 14.18
CA VAL A 263 5.36 -6.26 13.45
C VAL A 263 4.54 -7.14 12.50
N ARG A 264 4.69 -8.46 12.56
CA ARG A 264 4.02 -9.39 11.65
C ARG A 264 3.70 -10.71 12.33
N MET A 265 2.84 -11.48 11.68
CA MET A 265 2.62 -12.87 12.07
C MET A 265 3.87 -13.72 11.75
N SER A 266 4.12 -14.76 12.52
CA SER A 266 5.10 -15.80 12.16
C SER A 266 4.55 -16.74 11.07
N GLU A 267 5.42 -17.51 10.42
CA GLU A 267 5.00 -18.48 9.40
C GLU A 267 3.99 -19.51 9.93
N GLY A 268 4.15 -19.93 11.19
CA GLY A 268 3.24 -20.86 11.88
C GLY A 268 1.90 -20.25 12.29
N GLU A 269 1.75 -18.92 12.26
CA GLU A 269 0.50 -18.22 12.56
C GLU A 269 -0.35 -17.91 11.31
N PHE A 270 0.15 -18.24 10.11
CA PHE A 270 -0.56 -17.93 8.86
C PHE A 270 -1.92 -18.64 8.76
N ASP A 271 -2.00 -19.92 9.12
CA ASP A 271 -3.28 -20.65 9.06
C ASP A 271 -4.28 -20.13 10.11
N LEU A 272 -3.77 -19.62 11.23
CA LEU A 272 -4.58 -18.90 12.21
C LEU A 272 -5.11 -17.60 11.63
N TYR A 273 -4.30 -16.81 10.91
CA TYR A 273 -4.77 -15.61 10.22
C TYR A 273 -5.94 -15.91 9.26
N VAL A 274 -5.79 -16.92 8.41
CA VAL A 274 -6.84 -17.35 7.49
C VAL A 274 -8.11 -17.75 8.27
N SER A 275 -7.95 -18.51 9.35
CA SER A 275 -9.07 -18.95 10.20
C SER A 275 -9.79 -17.79 10.89
N LEU A 276 -9.06 -16.77 11.35
CA LEU A 276 -9.62 -15.55 11.96
C LEU A 276 -10.51 -14.79 10.96
N VAL A 277 -10.03 -14.60 9.73
CA VAL A 277 -10.79 -13.90 8.69
C VAL A 277 -12.01 -14.73 8.25
N GLN A 278 -11.87 -16.05 8.09
CA GLN A 278 -12.98 -16.95 7.75
C GLN A 278 -14.06 -16.96 8.84
N ARG A 279 -13.67 -16.92 10.11
CA ARG A 279 -14.59 -16.82 11.25
C ARG A 279 -15.42 -15.54 11.18
N ALA A 280 -14.78 -14.40 10.96
CA ALA A 280 -15.48 -13.12 10.79
C ALA A 280 -16.39 -13.10 9.56
N LYS A 281 -15.93 -13.68 8.45
CA LYS A 281 -16.75 -13.85 7.24
C LYS A 281 -18.01 -14.65 7.49
N ALA A 282 -17.94 -15.73 8.26
CA ALA A 282 -19.11 -16.51 8.65
C ALA A 282 -20.05 -15.70 9.58
N ALA A 283 -19.49 -15.00 10.57
CA ALA A 283 -20.27 -14.21 11.54
C ALA A 283 -21.04 -13.04 10.89
N TYR A 284 -20.52 -12.49 9.78
CA TYR A 284 -21.11 -11.35 9.07
C TYR A 284 -21.75 -11.72 7.72
N ALA A 285 -21.95 -13.02 7.46
CA ALA A 285 -22.60 -13.49 6.24
C ALA A 285 -23.96 -12.80 6.01
N GLY A 286 -24.15 -12.23 4.82
CA GLY A 286 -25.34 -11.48 4.44
C GLY A 286 -25.45 -10.06 5.01
N LYS A 287 -24.50 -9.62 5.85
CA LYS A 287 -24.44 -8.28 6.43
C LYS A 287 -23.31 -7.43 5.85
N LEU A 288 -22.13 -8.03 5.68
CA LEU A 288 -20.91 -7.38 5.18
C LEU A 288 -20.14 -8.38 4.31
N ASP A 289 -19.55 -7.92 3.20
CA ASP A 289 -18.61 -8.77 2.45
C ASP A 289 -17.24 -8.72 3.13
N VAL A 290 -16.80 -9.85 3.69
CA VAL A 290 -15.51 -9.97 4.37
C VAL A 290 -14.57 -10.79 3.48
N CYS A 291 -13.50 -10.13 3.06
CA CYS A 291 -12.53 -10.65 2.12
C CYS A 291 -11.18 -10.95 2.80
N LEU A 292 -10.50 -11.97 2.27
CA LEU A 292 -9.18 -12.38 2.72
C LEU A 292 -8.14 -11.79 1.77
N GLY A 293 -7.39 -10.79 2.22
CA GLY A 293 -6.22 -10.28 1.51
C GLY A 293 -4.93 -10.54 2.29
N ILE A 294 -3.86 -9.84 1.93
CA ILE A 294 -2.61 -9.80 2.68
C ILE A 294 -1.85 -8.51 2.34
N GLU A 295 -1.24 -7.86 3.32
CA GLU A 295 -0.19 -6.86 3.03
C GLU A 295 1.14 -7.63 2.96
N SER A 296 1.52 -7.94 1.72
CA SER A 296 2.67 -8.72 1.37
C SER A 296 3.88 -7.83 1.18
N GLU A 297 4.96 -8.11 1.91
CA GLU A 297 6.20 -7.34 1.82
C GLU A 297 6.83 -7.45 0.43
N PHE A 298 7.36 -6.35 -0.07
CA PHE A 298 8.38 -6.33 -1.09
C PHE A 298 9.73 -6.06 -0.43
N PHE A 299 10.62 -7.01 -0.57
CA PHE A 299 12.01 -6.87 -0.19
C PHE A 299 12.88 -7.55 -1.25
N PRO A 300 13.81 -6.85 -1.92
CA PRO A 300 14.58 -7.42 -3.02
C PRO A 300 15.25 -8.74 -2.65
N GLY A 301 15.01 -9.77 -3.47
CA GLY A 301 15.54 -11.13 -3.30
C GLY A 301 14.59 -12.11 -2.60
N TYR A 302 13.42 -11.67 -2.16
CA TYR A 302 12.42 -12.52 -1.48
C TYR A 302 11.23 -12.85 -2.39
N GLU A 303 11.27 -12.50 -3.67
CA GLU A 303 10.16 -12.64 -4.62
C GLU A 303 9.64 -14.08 -4.71
N LYS A 304 10.54 -15.07 -4.73
CA LYS A 304 10.16 -16.51 -4.75
C LYS A 304 9.43 -16.96 -3.49
N TYR A 305 9.84 -16.44 -2.32
CA TYR A 305 9.15 -16.73 -1.07
C TYR A 305 7.75 -16.11 -1.08
N ILE A 306 7.63 -14.87 -1.54
CA ILE A 306 6.36 -14.17 -1.65
C ILE A 306 5.43 -14.86 -2.66
N GLU A 307 5.94 -15.29 -3.81
CA GLU A 307 5.20 -16.08 -4.79
C GLU A 307 4.66 -17.37 -4.17
N GLY A 308 5.50 -18.13 -3.44
CA GLY A 308 5.06 -19.33 -2.72
C GLY A 308 4.02 -19.04 -1.65
N LEU A 309 4.15 -17.93 -0.91
CA LEU A 309 3.16 -17.50 0.07
C LEU A 309 1.80 -17.21 -0.59
N HIS A 310 1.78 -16.52 -1.72
CA HIS A 310 0.56 -16.18 -2.45
C HIS A 310 -0.17 -17.41 -3.01
N GLN A 311 0.53 -18.53 -3.20
CA GLN A 311 -0.05 -19.80 -3.68
C GLN A 311 -0.65 -20.67 -2.57
N ARG A 312 -0.45 -20.32 -1.28
CA ARG A 312 -0.95 -21.13 -0.16
C ARG A 312 -2.48 -21.09 -0.02
N VAL A 313 -3.11 -19.97 -0.41
CA VAL A 313 -4.55 -19.75 -0.34
C VAL A 313 -4.99 -18.82 -1.46
N GLU A 314 -6.27 -18.91 -1.83
CA GLU A 314 -6.88 -18.00 -2.80
C GLU A 314 -7.18 -16.64 -2.14
N PHE A 315 -6.29 -15.67 -2.35
CA PHE A 315 -6.49 -14.31 -1.86
C PHE A 315 -7.50 -13.52 -2.73
N ASP A 316 -8.30 -12.68 -2.07
CA ASP A 316 -9.11 -11.67 -2.72
C ASP A 316 -8.25 -10.50 -3.22
N TYR A 317 -7.18 -10.18 -2.50
CA TYR A 317 -6.34 -8.99 -2.72
C TYR A 317 -4.94 -9.14 -2.11
N CYS A 318 -3.89 -8.92 -2.90
CA CYS A 318 -2.51 -8.85 -2.41
C CYS A 318 -1.98 -7.41 -2.52
N LEU A 319 -1.85 -6.77 -1.36
CA LEU A 319 -1.34 -5.42 -1.23
C LEU A 319 0.18 -5.46 -1.03
N GLY A 320 0.95 -4.86 -1.94
CA GLY A 320 2.41 -4.81 -1.88
C GLY A 320 2.91 -3.72 -0.96
N GLY A 321 3.40 -4.08 0.23
CA GLY A 321 4.01 -3.16 1.18
C GLY A 321 5.51 -3.02 0.96
N LEU A 322 6.03 -1.80 1.00
CA LEU A 322 7.48 -1.54 1.05
C LEU A 322 7.79 -0.74 2.32
N HIS A 323 8.29 -1.42 3.34
CA HIS A 323 8.50 -0.81 4.65
C HIS A 323 9.96 -0.42 4.89
N TRP A 324 10.28 0.84 4.63
CA TRP A 324 11.62 1.37 4.84
C TRP A 324 12.10 1.30 6.30
N GLN A 325 11.18 1.18 7.27
CA GLN A 325 11.47 1.11 8.71
C GLN A 325 12.07 -0.22 9.15
N ALA A 326 11.96 -1.28 8.33
CA ALA A 326 12.55 -2.58 8.65
C ALA A 326 14.07 -2.42 8.82
N LYS A 327 14.65 -3.01 9.88
CA LYS A 327 16.10 -2.94 10.14
C LYS A 327 16.89 -3.56 9.00
N GLU A 328 16.34 -4.62 8.42
CA GLU A 328 16.86 -5.34 7.26
C GLU A 328 16.90 -4.46 6.02
N TYR A 329 15.90 -3.57 5.85
CA TYR A 329 15.83 -2.64 4.72
C TYR A 329 16.80 -1.48 4.92
N LEU A 330 16.78 -0.84 6.10
CA LEU A 330 17.72 0.23 6.45
C LEU A 330 19.17 -0.25 6.34
N GLY A 331 19.49 -1.38 6.97
CA GLY A 331 20.84 -1.93 6.96
C GLY A 331 21.40 -2.26 5.57
N LYS A 332 20.53 -2.49 4.58
CA LYS A 332 20.95 -2.71 3.19
C LYS A 332 20.95 -1.44 2.35
N PHE A 333 19.94 -0.59 2.49
CA PHE A 333 19.65 0.45 1.49
C PHE A 333 19.82 1.87 2.01
N GLU A 334 19.91 2.11 3.32
CA GLU A 334 20.18 3.41 3.92
C GLU A 334 21.65 3.81 3.74
N GLN A 335 22.03 4.08 2.49
CA GLN A 335 23.39 4.46 2.09
C GLN A 335 23.38 5.85 1.44
N GLY A 336 24.48 6.59 1.64
CA GLY A 336 24.66 7.91 1.03
C GLY A 336 23.80 8.99 1.68
N THR A 337 23.10 9.78 0.87
CA THR A 337 22.30 10.92 1.34
C THR A 337 20.85 10.51 1.61
N ILE A 338 20.15 11.30 2.43
CA ILE A 338 18.70 11.15 2.69
C ILE A 338 17.92 11.11 1.37
N GLU A 339 18.29 11.96 0.41
CA GLU A 339 17.67 11.99 -0.91
C GLU A 339 17.99 10.74 -1.74
N GLY A 340 19.23 10.24 -1.69
CA GLY A 340 19.64 9.00 -2.35
C GLY A 340 18.85 7.79 -1.83
N PHE A 341 18.63 7.71 -0.52
CA PHE A 341 17.78 6.69 0.08
C PHE A 341 16.32 6.80 -0.37
N ARG A 342 15.75 8.02 -0.37
CA ARG A 342 14.39 8.26 -0.89
C ARG A 342 14.25 7.85 -2.35
N ARG A 343 15.23 8.16 -3.20
CA ARG A 343 15.24 7.73 -4.61
C ARG A 343 15.27 6.20 -4.69
N THR A 344 16.13 5.54 -3.92
CA THR A 344 16.20 4.07 -3.84
C THR A 344 14.85 3.45 -3.44
N TYR A 345 14.16 4.04 -2.47
CA TYR A 345 12.81 3.62 -2.08
C TYR A 345 11.82 3.69 -3.26
N PHE A 346 11.77 4.81 -3.98
CA PHE A 346 10.89 4.94 -5.14
C PHE A 346 11.27 3.98 -6.27
N GLU A 347 12.57 3.73 -6.51
CA GLU A 347 12.99 2.72 -7.49
C GLU A 347 12.51 1.32 -7.10
N HIS A 348 12.56 0.97 -5.81
CA HIS A 348 12.01 -0.29 -5.31
C HIS A 348 10.49 -0.39 -5.43
N LEU A 349 9.73 0.71 -5.39
CA LEU A 349 8.30 0.68 -5.73
C LEU A 349 8.05 0.34 -7.20
N ALA A 350 8.89 0.84 -8.12
CA ALA A 350 8.78 0.44 -9.52
C ALA A 350 9.15 -1.04 -9.70
N VAL A 351 10.22 -1.51 -9.05
CA VAL A 351 10.60 -2.93 -9.11
C VAL A 351 9.52 -3.81 -8.52
N SER A 352 8.91 -3.43 -7.39
CA SER A 352 7.82 -4.20 -6.77
C SER A 352 6.63 -4.34 -7.71
N ALA A 353 6.22 -3.26 -8.38
CA ALA A 353 5.18 -3.29 -9.40
C ALA A 353 5.54 -4.22 -10.58
N GLU A 354 6.80 -4.19 -11.02
CA GLU A 354 7.29 -4.98 -12.15
C GLU A 354 7.36 -6.49 -11.85
N THR A 355 7.36 -6.91 -10.58
CA THR A 355 7.30 -8.34 -10.22
C THR A 355 6.00 -9.02 -10.64
N GLY A 356 4.89 -8.28 -10.74
CA GLY A 356 3.56 -8.84 -10.99
C GLY A 356 2.95 -9.61 -9.82
N LEU A 357 3.56 -9.54 -8.63
CA LEU A 357 3.07 -10.26 -7.44
C LEU A 357 1.89 -9.57 -6.76
N TYR A 358 1.72 -8.26 -6.96
CA TYR A 358 0.78 -7.43 -6.20
C TYR A 358 -0.36 -6.91 -7.06
N ASP A 359 -1.53 -6.72 -6.46
CA ASP A 359 -2.70 -6.08 -7.09
C ASP A 359 -2.61 -4.56 -7.00
N CYS A 360 -2.03 -4.10 -5.90
CA CYS A 360 -1.91 -2.71 -5.54
C CYS A 360 -0.64 -2.49 -4.71
N ILE A 361 0.01 -1.34 -4.83
CA ILE A 361 1.16 -0.95 -4.01
C ILE A 361 0.69 -0.04 -2.86
N ALA A 362 1.01 -0.44 -1.63
CA ALA A 362 0.62 0.26 -0.40
C ALA A 362 1.37 1.58 -0.24
N HIS A 363 0.68 2.56 0.37
CA HIS A 363 1.25 3.80 0.93
C HIS A 363 2.54 4.29 0.20
N PRO A 364 2.45 4.60 -1.10
CA PRO A 364 3.59 4.71 -2.02
C PRO A 364 4.57 5.88 -1.79
N ASP A 365 4.29 6.81 -0.88
CA ASP A 365 5.26 7.83 -0.45
C ASP A 365 5.62 7.71 1.04
N LEU A 366 5.50 6.51 1.64
CA LEU A 366 5.72 6.30 3.09
C LEU A 366 7.08 6.82 3.56
N VAL A 367 8.07 6.82 2.67
CA VAL A 367 9.43 7.35 2.89
C VAL A 367 9.45 8.86 3.19
N LYS A 368 8.37 9.61 3.00
CA LYS A 368 8.28 11.00 3.48
C LYS A 368 8.38 11.13 4.99
N ASN A 369 8.08 10.06 5.72
CA ASN A 369 8.26 9.99 7.17
C ASN A 369 9.72 9.69 7.58
N TYR A 370 10.61 9.38 6.63
CA TYR A 370 12.05 9.30 6.87
C TYR A 370 12.66 10.70 6.81
N HIS A 371 13.07 11.23 7.97
CA HIS A 371 13.47 12.63 8.18
C HIS A 371 12.41 13.64 7.69
N PRO A 372 11.21 13.68 8.30
CA PRO A 372 10.06 14.42 7.78
C PRO A 372 10.31 15.94 7.66
N ASP A 373 11.12 16.52 8.56
CA ASP A 373 11.48 17.95 8.54
C ASP A 373 12.26 18.35 7.27
N SER A 374 12.89 17.38 6.60
CA SER A 374 13.64 17.56 5.36
C SER A 374 12.86 17.12 4.12
N TRP A 375 11.59 16.75 4.27
CA TRP A 375 10.78 16.30 3.13
C TRP A 375 10.44 17.48 2.22
N CYS A 376 10.82 17.35 0.95
CA CYS A 376 10.45 18.28 -0.11
C CYS A 376 10.21 17.48 -1.39
N PHE A 377 8.94 17.35 -1.77
CA PHE A 377 8.55 16.56 -2.94
C PHE A 377 9.24 17.05 -4.23
N ALA A 378 9.42 18.36 -4.38
CA ALA A 378 10.05 18.96 -5.57
C ALA A 378 11.45 18.40 -5.88
N ILE A 379 12.22 18.01 -4.86
CA ILE A 379 13.58 17.45 -5.02
C ILE A 379 13.55 16.06 -5.66
N ILE A 380 12.54 15.26 -5.32
CA ILE A 380 12.41 13.85 -5.77
C ILE A 380 11.40 13.69 -6.91
N LYS A 381 10.68 14.75 -7.28
CA LYS A 381 9.62 14.76 -8.30
C LYS A 381 10.01 14.11 -9.62
N ASN A 382 11.21 14.38 -10.15
CA ASN A 382 11.65 13.79 -11.41
C ASN A 382 11.89 12.27 -11.29
N THR A 383 12.41 11.80 -10.15
CA THR A 383 12.52 10.35 -9.89
C THR A 383 11.13 9.73 -9.78
N VAL A 384 10.22 10.36 -9.04
CA VAL A 384 8.83 9.89 -8.92
C VAL A 384 8.15 9.83 -10.28
N ALA A 385 8.37 10.81 -11.17
CA ALA A 385 7.80 10.80 -12.51
C ALA A 385 8.23 9.56 -13.31
N GLY A 386 9.53 9.26 -13.34
CA GLY A 386 10.06 8.07 -14.03
C GLY A 386 9.60 6.75 -13.41
N VAL A 387 9.51 6.70 -12.08
CA VAL A 387 8.97 5.55 -11.33
C VAL A 387 7.50 5.32 -11.64
N LEU A 388 6.67 6.37 -11.64
CA LEU A 388 5.27 6.25 -12.00
C LEU A 388 5.07 5.87 -13.47
N ASP A 389 5.94 6.31 -14.39
CA ASP A 389 5.91 5.85 -15.79
C ASP A 389 6.17 4.33 -15.89
N ARG A 390 7.05 3.78 -15.04
CA ARG A 390 7.29 2.34 -14.94
C ARG A 390 6.07 1.62 -14.39
N ILE A 391 5.56 2.07 -13.25
CA ILE A 391 4.40 1.48 -12.57
C ILE A 391 3.17 1.45 -13.50
N ALA A 392 2.90 2.55 -14.21
CA ALA A 392 1.77 2.65 -15.12
C ALA A 392 1.77 1.57 -16.23
N ARG A 393 2.96 1.11 -16.67
CA ARG A 393 3.07 0.05 -17.70
C ARG A 393 2.69 -1.34 -17.18
N THR A 394 2.72 -1.56 -15.87
CA THR A 394 2.38 -2.86 -15.24
C THR A 394 0.87 -3.04 -15.10
N GLY A 395 0.12 -1.93 -15.04
CA GLY A 395 -1.32 -1.92 -14.78
C GLY A 395 -1.70 -2.15 -13.31
N VAL A 396 -0.73 -2.33 -12.41
CA VAL A 396 -0.96 -2.43 -10.95
C VAL A 396 -1.64 -1.18 -10.41
N ALA A 397 -2.50 -1.35 -9.41
CA ALA A 397 -3.06 -0.20 -8.70
C ALA A 397 -2.04 0.39 -7.72
N MET A 398 -2.32 1.58 -7.21
CA MET A 398 -1.60 2.17 -6.08
C MET A 398 -2.60 2.68 -5.04
N GLU A 399 -2.20 2.62 -3.79
CA GLU A 399 -3.06 2.98 -2.68
C GLU A 399 -3.12 4.49 -2.46
N LEU A 400 -4.30 5.02 -2.13
CA LEU A 400 -4.46 6.24 -1.34
C LEU A 400 -4.81 5.86 0.11
N ASN A 401 -3.81 5.90 0.97
CA ASN A 401 -3.87 5.47 2.36
C ASN A 401 -4.22 6.64 3.28
N THR A 402 -5.31 6.52 4.03
CA THR A 402 -5.78 7.61 4.90
C THR A 402 -5.02 7.70 6.22
N SER A 403 -4.29 6.65 6.63
CA SER A 403 -3.49 6.65 7.86
C SER A 403 -2.33 7.63 7.83
N GLY A 404 -1.94 8.11 6.64
CA GLY A 404 -0.89 9.12 6.49
C GLY A 404 -1.15 10.38 7.33
N LEU A 405 -2.44 10.72 7.56
CA LEU A 405 -2.85 11.82 8.44
C LEU A 405 -2.42 11.63 9.91
N ASN A 406 -2.16 10.38 10.31
CA ASN A 406 -1.76 9.99 11.66
C ASN A 406 -0.23 9.76 11.79
N LYS A 407 0.55 10.04 10.74
CA LYS A 407 2.02 9.86 10.75
C LYS A 407 2.73 11.19 11.03
N SER A 408 4.05 11.14 11.23
CA SER A 408 4.88 12.31 11.56
C SER A 408 4.80 13.40 10.49
N TYR A 409 4.77 13.02 9.21
CA TYR A 409 4.40 13.92 8.12
C TYR A 409 2.90 13.73 7.84
N SER A 410 2.07 14.56 8.47
CA SER A 410 0.61 14.44 8.46
C SER A 410 0.01 14.85 7.11
N GLU A 411 -0.10 13.88 6.22
CA GLU A 411 -0.71 13.97 4.90
C GLU A 411 -1.11 12.55 4.48
N MET A 412 -2.24 12.38 3.77
CA MET A 412 -2.54 11.08 3.15
C MET A 412 -1.39 10.60 2.27
N ASN A 413 -1.33 9.30 2.04
CA ASN A 413 -0.24 8.70 1.30
C ASN A 413 -0.77 8.03 0.01
N PRO A 414 -0.39 8.52 -1.18
CA PRO A 414 0.57 9.58 -1.40
C PRO A 414 -0.01 10.98 -1.17
N GLY A 415 0.89 11.95 -1.09
CA GLY A 415 0.53 13.36 -1.08
C GLY A 415 -0.08 13.83 -2.40
N ASN A 416 -0.74 14.99 -2.36
CA ASN A 416 -1.59 15.48 -3.46
C ASN A 416 -0.83 15.67 -4.79
N GLU A 417 0.45 16.03 -4.76
CA GLU A 417 1.25 16.16 -5.98
C GLU A 417 1.49 14.82 -6.68
N MET A 418 1.92 13.80 -5.95
CA MET A 418 2.12 12.47 -6.50
C MET A 418 0.78 11.84 -6.91
N LEU A 419 -0.29 12.08 -6.16
CA LEU A 419 -1.64 11.62 -6.50
C LEU A 419 -2.12 12.15 -7.86
N ARG A 420 -1.86 13.44 -8.16
CA ARG A 420 -2.11 14.03 -9.50
C ARG A 420 -1.26 13.38 -10.58
N MET A 421 0.03 13.17 -10.32
CA MET A 421 0.94 12.52 -11.27
C MET A 421 0.51 11.07 -11.59
N MET A 422 -0.08 10.36 -10.62
CA MET A 422 -0.67 9.04 -10.83
C MET A 422 -1.93 9.12 -11.72
N ALA A 423 -2.81 10.09 -11.47
CA ALA A 423 -4.04 10.30 -12.25
C ALA A 423 -3.72 10.61 -13.72
N GLU A 424 -2.75 11.49 -13.98
CA GLU A 424 -2.25 11.81 -15.34
C GLU A 424 -1.80 10.57 -16.12
N ARG A 425 -1.26 9.57 -15.41
CA ARG A 425 -0.78 8.30 -15.95
C ARG A 425 -1.85 7.20 -15.97
N LYS A 426 -3.06 7.50 -15.49
CA LYS A 426 -4.18 6.55 -15.37
C LYS A 426 -3.83 5.32 -14.53
N ILE A 427 -3.00 5.50 -13.51
CA ILE A 427 -2.72 4.42 -12.54
C ILE A 427 -3.99 4.21 -11.71
N PRO A 428 -4.57 2.99 -11.65
CA PRO A 428 -5.75 2.73 -10.85
C PRO A 428 -5.48 3.00 -9.36
N VAL A 429 -6.51 3.42 -8.62
CA VAL A 429 -6.37 3.81 -7.22
C VAL A 429 -7.31 3.04 -6.31
N VAL A 430 -6.79 2.56 -5.18
CA VAL A 430 -7.56 1.88 -4.12
C VAL A 430 -7.42 2.68 -2.83
N ILE A 431 -8.50 2.88 -2.07
CA ILE A 431 -8.41 3.53 -0.75
C ILE A 431 -8.32 2.47 0.35
N GLY A 432 -7.44 2.70 1.30
CA GLY A 432 -7.29 1.90 2.52
C GLY A 432 -7.13 2.77 3.77
N SER A 433 -7.67 2.33 4.90
CA SER A 433 -7.54 3.07 6.17
C SER A 433 -6.26 2.74 6.95
N ASP A 434 -5.63 1.60 6.63
CA ASP A 434 -4.54 1.01 7.39
C ASP A 434 -4.91 0.94 8.90
N ALA A 435 -6.12 0.42 9.13
CA ALA A 435 -6.70 0.30 10.44
C ALA A 435 -5.97 -0.75 11.28
N HIS A 436 -5.40 -0.28 12.39
CA HIS A 436 -4.79 -1.08 13.45
C HIS A 436 -5.67 -1.16 14.70
N ARG A 437 -6.88 -0.60 14.63
CA ARG A 437 -7.95 -0.76 15.63
C ARG A 437 -9.28 -0.58 14.91
N ALA A 438 -10.32 -1.24 15.39
CA ALA A 438 -11.64 -1.24 14.76
C ALA A 438 -12.13 0.18 14.43
N GLN A 439 -11.97 1.15 15.33
CA GLN A 439 -12.48 2.52 15.17
C GLN A 439 -11.91 3.28 13.96
N ARG A 440 -10.79 2.82 13.38
CA ARG A 440 -10.16 3.44 12.21
C ARG A 440 -10.68 2.90 10.87
N VAL A 441 -11.53 1.86 10.88
CA VAL A 441 -12.13 1.32 9.66
C VAL A 441 -12.97 2.40 8.96
N GLY A 442 -12.69 2.64 7.68
CA GLY A 442 -13.33 3.67 6.86
C GLY A 442 -12.97 5.12 7.23
N GLU A 443 -11.97 5.33 8.09
CA GLU A 443 -11.57 6.65 8.57
C GLU A 443 -11.12 7.57 7.42
N HIS A 444 -11.71 8.76 7.34
CA HIS A 444 -11.46 9.80 6.34
C HIS A 444 -11.78 9.44 4.86
N PHE A 445 -12.61 8.42 4.61
CA PHE A 445 -12.89 7.97 3.23
C PHE A 445 -13.57 9.03 2.34
N VAL A 446 -14.51 9.81 2.87
CA VAL A 446 -15.15 10.89 2.08
C VAL A 446 -14.12 11.95 1.68
N THR A 447 -13.20 12.30 2.57
CA THR A 447 -12.08 13.21 2.27
C THR A 447 -11.17 12.61 1.20
N ALA A 448 -10.79 11.33 1.33
CA ALA A 448 -9.96 10.65 0.34
C ALA A 448 -10.61 10.64 -1.06
N LEU A 449 -11.92 10.33 -1.15
CA LEU A 449 -12.66 10.35 -2.40
C LEU A 449 -12.70 11.76 -3.03
N ASN A 450 -12.84 12.82 -2.24
CA ASN A 450 -12.77 14.19 -2.75
C ASN A 450 -11.35 14.51 -3.25
N ASN A 451 -10.30 14.09 -2.54
CA ASN A 451 -8.92 14.26 -2.99
C ASN A 451 -8.66 13.54 -4.32
N LEU A 452 -9.24 12.36 -4.53
CA LEU A 452 -9.18 11.65 -5.81
C LEU A 452 -9.82 12.48 -6.95
N VAL A 453 -11.02 13.03 -6.73
CA VAL A 453 -11.69 13.89 -7.71
C VAL A 453 -10.85 15.13 -8.03
N GLU A 454 -10.31 15.80 -7.01
CA GLU A 454 -9.44 16.97 -7.17
C GLU A 454 -8.13 16.63 -7.91
N ALA A 455 -7.62 15.41 -7.73
CA ALA A 455 -6.43 14.93 -8.44
C ALA A 455 -6.70 14.55 -9.90
N GLY A 456 -7.97 14.39 -10.30
CA GLY A 456 -8.38 14.07 -11.67
C GLY A 456 -8.90 12.65 -11.88
N TYR A 457 -9.17 11.90 -10.81
CA TYR A 457 -9.81 10.59 -10.91
C TYR A 457 -11.33 10.70 -11.07
N ASP A 458 -11.89 9.80 -11.88
CA ASP A 458 -13.34 9.58 -11.99
C ASP A 458 -13.78 8.23 -11.38
N HIS A 459 -12.86 7.28 -11.25
CA HIS A 459 -13.06 5.96 -10.66
C HIS A 459 -12.12 5.69 -9.48
N VAL A 460 -12.59 4.86 -8.57
CA VAL A 460 -11.83 4.22 -7.49
C VAL A 460 -12.05 2.71 -7.60
N SER A 461 -11.05 1.92 -7.22
CA SER A 461 -11.07 0.48 -7.39
C SER A 461 -11.09 -0.26 -6.05
N TYR A 462 -11.54 -1.50 -6.09
CA TYR A 462 -11.25 -2.53 -5.09
C TYR A 462 -10.97 -3.86 -5.81
N PHE A 463 -10.53 -4.88 -5.08
CA PHE A 463 -10.23 -6.19 -5.64
C PHE A 463 -11.06 -7.29 -4.99
N LYS A 464 -11.38 -8.30 -5.78
CA LYS A 464 -11.99 -9.55 -5.32
C LYS A 464 -11.46 -10.69 -6.18
N LYS A 465 -11.03 -11.78 -5.55
CA LYS A 465 -10.31 -12.87 -6.22
C LYS A 465 -9.21 -12.37 -7.18
N ARG A 466 -8.45 -11.35 -6.74
CA ARG A 466 -7.39 -10.70 -7.52
C ARG A 466 -7.84 -10.08 -8.85
N ALA A 467 -9.15 -9.85 -9.01
CA ALA A 467 -9.71 -9.11 -10.13
C ALA A 467 -10.12 -7.71 -9.69
N ARG A 468 -9.68 -6.70 -10.44
CA ARG A 468 -9.98 -5.29 -10.18
C ARG A 468 -11.42 -4.97 -10.57
N ILE A 469 -12.13 -4.27 -9.68
CA ILE A 469 -13.48 -3.77 -9.90
C ILE A 469 -13.44 -2.24 -9.73
N ASP A 470 -13.79 -1.53 -10.80
CA ASP A 470 -13.76 -0.07 -10.86
C ASP A 470 -15.16 0.51 -10.58
N LEU A 471 -15.21 1.54 -9.73
CA LEU A 471 -16.42 2.21 -9.27
C LEU A 471 -16.34 3.70 -9.56
N LYS A 472 -17.41 4.29 -10.08
CA LYS A 472 -17.49 5.75 -10.20
C LYS A 472 -17.46 6.38 -8.81
N ILE A 473 -16.58 7.36 -8.61
CA ILE A 473 -16.42 8.03 -7.32
C ILE A 473 -17.75 8.72 -6.89
N SER A 474 -18.50 9.28 -7.84
CA SER A 474 -19.81 9.90 -7.57
C SER A 474 -20.81 8.92 -6.94
N ASP A 475 -20.80 7.68 -7.41
CA ASP A 475 -21.72 6.64 -6.96
C ASP A 475 -21.30 6.13 -5.58
N VAL A 476 -19.99 6.00 -5.36
CA VAL A 476 -19.41 5.66 -4.05
C VAL A 476 -19.75 6.71 -3.00
N ILE A 477 -19.49 7.99 -3.26
CA ILE A 477 -19.80 9.10 -2.33
C ILE A 477 -21.30 9.11 -2.00
N SER A 478 -22.16 8.94 -3.01
CA SER A 478 -23.61 8.89 -2.82
C SER A 478 -24.04 7.69 -1.97
N SER A 479 -23.38 6.54 -2.14
CA SER A 479 -23.67 5.32 -1.38
C SER A 479 -23.27 5.44 0.11
N ILE A 480 -22.10 6.02 0.39
CA ILE A 480 -21.60 6.20 1.77
C ILE A 480 -22.50 7.17 2.54
N LYS A 481 -22.91 8.28 1.92
CA LYS A 481 -23.82 9.26 2.55
C LYS A 481 -25.16 8.63 2.92
N LYS A 482 -25.79 7.91 1.99
CA LYS A 482 -27.06 7.21 2.25
C LYS A 482 -26.94 6.17 3.36
N ALA A 483 -25.85 5.42 3.39
CA ALA A 483 -25.64 4.41 4.41
C ALA A 483 -25.37 5.03 5.80
N ALA A 484 -24.65 6.15 5.85
CA ALA A 484 -24.44 6.91 7.09
C ALA A 484 -25.77 7.47 7.63
N ASP A 485 -26.61 8.04 6.77
CA ASP A 485 -27.93 8.56 7.15
C ASP A 485 -28.87 7.45 7.66
N ALA A 486 -28.78 6.24 7.11
CA ALA A 486 -29.60 5.10 7.53
C ALA A 486 -29.12 4.45 8.85
N ASN A 487 -27.86 4.71 9.24
CA ASN A 487 -27.22 4.16 10.43
C ASN A 487 -27.19 5.15 11.62
N ALA A 488 -27.51 6.43 11.37
CA ALA A 488 -27.65 7.48 12.37
C ALA A 488 -29.03 7.45 13.02
#